data_AF-A0A8K0KKJ4-F1
#
_entry.id   AF-A0A8K0KKJ4-F1
#
_cell.length_a   1.000
_cell.length_b   1.000
_cell.length_c   1.000
_cell.angle_alpha   90.00
_cell.angle_beta   90.00
_cell.angle_gamma   90.00
#
_symmetry.space_group_name_H-M   'P 1'
#
loop_
_entity.id
_entity.type
_entity.pdbx_description
1 polymer ?
#
loop_
_entity_poly.entity_id
_entity_poly.type
_entity_poly.pdbx_seq_one_letter_code
_entity_poly.pdbx_strand_id
1 'polypeptide(L)'
;MPPILQRVNLSGCRKDLTDSHVQRLVRRCPELVELDLSDCTQLTEKAVNAVVEGLNKIEYLALSRCYNIPSSAYLEQSLATLQSSLSDVDINKFFFSSVARPTVGIRRTSIWGLR
;
A
#
# COMPACT_ATOMS: atom_id res chain seq x y z
N MET A 1 14.93 -9.21 3.62
CA MET A 1 14.47 -7.83 3.33
C MET A 1 14.97 -6.97 4.46
N PRO A 2 15.44 -5.75 4.15
CA PRO A 2 15.98 -4.85 5.16
C PRO A 2 14.85 -4.39 6.10
N PRO A 3 15.06 -4.40 7.43
CA PRO A 3 14.05 -3.97 8.40
C PRO A 3 13.77 -2.45 8.37
N ILE A 4 14.58 -1.69 7.61
CA ILE A 4 14.47 -0.23 7.45
C ILE A 4 13.64 0.19 6.23
N LEU A 5 12.91 -0.73 5.60
CA LEU A 5 12.16 -0.44 4.39
C LEU A 5 10.93 0.41 4.73
N GLN A 6 10.95 1.67 4.29
CA GLN A 6 9.89 2.65 4.59
C GLN A 6 8.86 2.81 3.48
N ARG A 7 9.22 2.54 2.22
CA ARG A 7 8.35 2.81 1.07
C ARG A 7 8.33 1.60 0.14
N VAL A 8 7.13 1.09 -0.14
CA VAL A 8 6.94 -0.08 -1.01
C VAL A 8 5.78 0.18 -1.97
N ASN A 9 6.00 -0.20 -3.22
CA ASN A 9 5.02 -0.13 -4.26
C ASN A 9 4.97 -1.48 -4.98
N LEU A 10 3.82 -2.13 -4.86
CA LEU A 10 3.51 -3.41 -5.49
C LEU A 10 2.28 -3.27 -6.40
N SER A 11 1.96 -2.05 -6.82
CA SER A 11 0.78 -1.81 -7.66
C SER A 11 0.88 -2.54 -9.01
N GLY A 12 -0.27 -2.97 -9.53
CA GLY A 12 -0.38 -3.70 -10.79
C GLY A 12 0.03 -5.18 -10.69
N CYS A 13 0.40 -5.69 -9.51
CA CYS A 13 0.63 -7.12 -9.28
C CYS A 13 -0.70 -7.91 -9.21
N ARG A 14 -1.43 -7.93 -10.32
CA ARG A 14 -2.82 -8.39 -10.40
C ARG A 14 -3.01 -9.83 -9.97
N LYS A 15 -2.13 -10.75 -10.38
CA LYS A 15 -2.31 -12.21 -10.21
C LYS A 15 -1.41 -12.82 -9.13
N ASP A 16 -0.21 -12.26 -8.95
CA ASP A 16 0.84 -12.87 -8.13
C ASP A 16 0.82 -12.39 -6.68
N LEU A 17 0.23 -11.22 -6.41
CA LEU A 17 0.16 -10.66 -5.06
C LEU A 17 -1.12 -11.11 -4.35
N THR A 18 -0.96 -11.77 -3.22
CA THR A 18 -2.06 -12.30 -2.40
C THR A 18 -1.94 -11.82 -0.96
N ASP A 19 -2.99 -12.00 -0.15
CA ASP A 19 -3.02 -11.59 1.25
C ASP A 19 -1.84 -12.16 2.07
N SER A 20 -1.39 -13.39 1.77
CA SER A 20 -0.27 -14.01 2.48
C SER A 20 1.07 -13.32 2.19
N HIS A 21 1.21 -12.73 1.00
CA HIS A 21 2.37 -11.92 0.65
C HIS A 21 2.36 -10.60 1.43
N VAL A 22 1.20 -9.95 1.54
CA VAL A 22 1.03 -8.72 2.33
C VAL A 22 1.30 -8.99 3.81
N GLN A 23 0.76 -10.06 4.39
CA GLN A 23 1.05 -10.45 5.78
C GLN A 23 2.56 -10.67 6.02
N ARG A 24 3.25 -11.31 5.07
CA ARG A 24 4.69 -11.53 5.18
C ARG A 24 5.47 -10.21 5.04
N LEU A 25 5.04 -9.30 4.16
CA LEU A 25 5.62 -7.97 4.02
C LEU A 25 5.53 -7.20 5.33
N VAL A 26 4.32 -7.08 5.88
CA VAL A 26 4.04 -6.37 7.13
C VAL A 26 4.90 -6.90 8.28
N ARG A 27 4.98 -8.23 8.45
CA ARG A 27 5.80 -8.85 9.50
C ARG A 27 7.30 -8.58 9.37
N ARG A 28 7.80 -8.37 8.15
CA ARG A 28 9.24 -8.15 7.89
C ARG A 28 9.62 -6.69 7.82
N CYS A 29 8.65 -5.82 7.57
CA CYS A 29 8.85 -4.39 7.36
C CYS A 29 7.85 -3.59 8.23
N PRO A 30 7.95 -3.67 9.57
CA PRO A 30 7.05 -2.96 10.48
C PRO A 30 7.23 -1.43 10.43
N GLU A 31 8.35 -0.96 9.88
CA GLU A 31 8.73 0.44 9.72
C GLU A 31 8.22 1.07 8.42
N LEU A 32 7.29 0.40 7.72
CA LEU A 32 6.70 0.95 6.49
C LEU A 32 5.87 2.19 6.79
N VAL A 33 6.13 3.22 5.99
CA VAL A 33 5.47 4.54 5.98
C VAL A 33 4.57 4.68 4.76
N GLU A 34 4.98 4.17 3.60
CA GLU A 34 4.19 4.25 2.37
C GLU A 34 4.02 2.87 1.73
N LEU A 35 2.78 2.48 1.44
CA LEU A 35 2.44 1.22 0.79
C LEU A 35 1.41 1.42 -0.33
N ASP A 36 1.82 1.16 -1.57
CA ASP A 36 0.91 1.14 -2.72
C ASP A 36 0.63 -0.30 -3.17
N LEU A 37 -0.63 -0.71 -3.02
CA LEU A 37 -1.17 -2.02 -3.43
C LEU A 37 -2.22 -1.86 -4.54
N SER A 38 -2.28 -0.72 -5.22
CA SER A 38 -3.29 -0.43 -6.23
C SER A 38 -3.29 -1.46 -7.36
N ASP A 39 -4.46 -1.74 -7.94
CA ASP A 39 -4.64 -2.67 -9.06
C ASP A 39 -4.13 -4.10 -8.76
N CYS A 40 -4.08 -4.48 -7.46
CA CYS A 40 -3.77 -5.83 -7.02
C CYS A 40 -5.06 -6.61 -6.80
N THR A 41 -5.59 -7.18 -7.88
CA THR A 41 -6.93 -7.75 -7.92
C THR A 41 -7.14 -9.01 -7.07
N GLN A 42 -6.08 -9.69 -6.65
CA GLN A 42 -6.17 -10.89 -5.80
C GLN A 42 -6.17 -10.58 -4.29
N LEU A 43 -6.08 -9.29 -3.90
CA LEU A 43 -6.15 -8.89 -2.50
C LEU A 43 -7.59 -8.82 -2.00
N THR A 44 -7.79 -9.19 -0.75
CA THR A 44 -9.08 -9.14 -0.04
C THR A 44 -8.99 -8.25 1.20
N GLU A 45 -10.07 -8.16 1.96
CA GLU A 45 -10.10 -7.49 3.28
C GLU A 45 -9.00 -7.98 4.23
N LYS A 46 -8.54 -9.23 4.08
CA LYS A 46 -7.47 -9.80 4.94
C LYS A 46 -6.15 -9.08 4.77
N ALA A 47 -5.84 -8.57 3.57
CA ALA A 47 -4.65 -7.76 3.34
C ALA A 47 -4.74 -6.42 4.08
N VAL A 48 -5.92 -5.80 4.10
CA VAL A 48 -6.17 -4.54 4.79
C VAL A 48 -6.01 -4.72 6.30
N ASN A 49 -6.65 -5.74 6.88
CA ASN A 49 -6.53 -6.05 8.31
C ASN A 49 -5.07 -6.29 8.72
N ALA A 50 -4.31 -7.03 7.90
CA ALA A 50 -2.90 -7.27 8.15
C ALA A 50 -2.09 -5.97 8.18
N VAL A 51 -2.37 -5.02 7.28
CA VAL A 51 -1.70 -3.71 7.24
C VAL A 51 -2.01 -2.92 8.52
N VAL A 52 -3.28 -2.84 8.92
CA VAL A 52 -3.71 -2.11 10.12
C VAL A 52 -3.08 -2.68 11.39
N GLU A 53 -3.06 -4.01 11.53
CA GLU A 53 -2.58 -4.67 12.74
C GLU A 53 -1.05 -4.62 12.88
N GLY A 54 -0.31 -4.51 11.78
CA GLY A 54 1.14 -4.69 11.80
C GLY A 54 1.98 -3.49 11.36
N LEU A 55 1.40 -2.45 10.75
CA LEU A 55 2.13 -1.25 10.34
C LEU A 55 1.71 -0.04 11.18
N ASN A 56 2.43 0.19 12.29
CA ASN A 56 2.15 1.28 13.22
C ASN A 56 2.68 2.64 12.77
N LYS A 57 3.52 2.66 11.72
CA LYS A 57 4.14 3.87 11.16
C LYS A 57 3.64 4.22 9.76
N ILE A 58 2.63 3.50 9.27
CA ILE A 58 2.09 3.77 7.96
C ILE A 58 1.50 5.18 7.97
N GLU A 59 1.83 5.98 6.97
CA GLU A 59 1.31 7.32 6.72
C GLU A 59 0.56 7.38 5.39
N TYR A 60 0.84 6.47 4.45
CA TYR A 60 0.17 6.41 3.16
C TYR A 60 -0.16 4.98 2.73
N LEU A 61 -1.44 4.73 2.42
CA LEU A 61 -1.93 3.45 1.91
C LEU A 61 -2.78 3.65 0.66
N ALA A 62 -2.37 3.04 -0.47
CA ALA A 62 -3.14 3.04 -1.70
C ALA A 62 -3.69 1.65 -2.03
N LEU A 63 -5.00 1.58 -2.27
CA LEU A 63 -5.79 0.37 -2.57
C LEU A 63 -6.67 0.55 -3.82
N SER A 64 -6.33 1.53 -4.66
CA SER A 64 -7.16 1.90 -5.82
C SER A 64 -7.29 0.72 -6.79
N ARG A 65 -8.51 0.41 -7.27
CA ARG A 65 -8.78 -0.70 -8.21
C ARG A 65 -8.50 -2.11 -7.66
N CYS A 66 -8.50 -2.28 -6.33
CA CYS A 66 -8.52 -3.61 -5.70
C CYS A 66 -9.96 -4.13 -5.58
N TYR A 67 -10.47 -4.73 -6.65
CA TYR A 67 -11.89 -5.09 -6.80
C TYR A 67 -12.41 -6.19 -5.87
N ASN A 68 -11.52 -7.03 -5.34
CA ASN A 68 -11.87 -8.10 -4.40
C ASN A 68 -11.85 -7.67 -2.93
N ILE A 69 -11.48 -6.42 -2.67
CA ILE A 69 -11.71 -5.78 -1.38
C ILE A 69 -13.16 -5.29 -1.40
N PRO A 70 -14.04 -5.80 -0.51
CA PRO A 70 -15.46 -5.48 -0.57
C PRO A 70 -15.68 -3.97 -0.43
N SER A 71 -16.66 -3.43 -1.14
CA SER A 71 -17.03 -2.01 -1.06
C SER A 71 -17.35 -1.58 0.37
N SER A 72 -17.77 -2.50 1.25
CA SER A 72 -17.90 -2.28 2.70
C SER A 72 -16.61 -1.85 3.38
N ALA A 73 -15.45 -2.36 2.99
CA ALA A 73 -14.16 -1.88 3.48
C ALA A 73 -13.83 -0.45 2.98
N TYR A 74 -14.51 0.00 1.92
CA TYR A 74 -14.49 1.38 1.41
C TYR A 74 -15.70 2.23 1.85
N LEU A 75 -16.69 1.65 2.55
CA LEU A 75 -17.81 2.43 3.06
C LEU A 75 -17.29 3.34 4.16
N GLU A 76 -17.79 4.58 4.20
CA GLU A 76 -17.38 5.59 5.18
C GLU A 76 -17.31 5.04 6.60
N GLN A 77 -18.17 4.11 7.01
CA GLN A 77 -18.12 3.54 8.36
C GLN A 77 -16.85 2.71 8.64
N SER A 78 -16.42 1.87 7.70
CA SER A 78 -15.22 1.02 7.84
C SER A 78 -13.96 1.76 7.43
N LEU A 79 -14.02 2.66 6.45
CA LEU A 79 -12.94 3.62 6.21
C LEU A 79 -12.78 4.58 7.37
N ALA A 80 -13.85 5.01 8.04
CA ALA A 80 -13.76 5.81 9.26
C ALA A 80 -13.25 4.95 10.43
N THR A 81 -13.49 3.65 10.45
CA THR A 81 -12.88 2.75 11.46
C THR A 81 -11.37 2.60 11.20
N LEU A 82 -10.99 2.43 9.94
CA LEU A 82 -9.59 2.42 9.48
C LEU A 82 -8.91 3.77 9.75
N GLN A 83 -9.51 4.87 9.33
CA GLN A 83 -9.04 6.25 9.56
C GLN A 83 -9.08 6.63 11.04
N SER A 84 -10.03 6.15 11.85
CA SER A 84 -9.98 6.42 13.29
C SER A 84 -8.88 5.60 13.98
N SER A 85 -8.63 4.38 13.50
CA SER A 85 -7.48 3.58 13.95
C SER A 85 -6.14 4.10 13.40
N LEU A 86 -6.18 4.89 12.31
CA LEU A 86 -5.04 5.42 11.57
C LEU A 86 -5.29 6.91 11.24
N SER A 87 -5.47 7.74 12.27
CA SER A 87 -5.93 9.13 12.15
C SER A 87 -5.03 10.04 11.33
N ASP A 88 -3.75 9.69 11.22
CA ASP A 88 -2.73 10.45 10.50
C ASP A 88 -2.39 9.83 9.13
N VAL A 89 -3.20 8.89 8.62
CA VAL A 89 -2.87 8.10 7.43
C VAL A 89 -3.68 8.55 6.21
N ASP A 90 -2.96 8.99 5.19
CA ASP A 90 -3.50 9.34 3.89
C ASP A 90 -3.88 8.06 3.11
N ILE A 91 -5.18 7.73 3.06
CA ILE A 91 -5.70 6.62 2.26
C ILE A 91 -6.19 7.12 0.90
N ASN A 92 -5.64 6.56 -0.19
CA ASN A 92 -6.03 6.90 -1.57
C ASN A 92 -6.06 8.42 -1.88
N LYS A 93 -5.25 9.23 -1.20
CA LYS A 93 -5.18 10.70 -1.36
C LYS A 93 -4.95 11.15 -2.81
N PHE A 94 -4.28 10.30 -3.60
CA PHE A 94 -4.09 10.50 -5.02
C PHE A 94 -4.85 9.41 -5.77
N PHE A 95 -5.96 9.78 -6.42
CA PHE A 95 -6.77 8.90 -7.29
C PHE A 95 -5.96 8.26 -8.43
N PHE A 96 -4.83 8.87 -8.77
CA PHE A 96 -3.80 8.33 -9.64
C PHE A 96 -2.51 8.31 -8.84
N SER A 97 -2.06 7.12 -8.40
CA SER A 97 -0.72 7.04 -7.82
C SER A 97 0.27 7.52 -8.88
N SER A 98 1.27 8.30 -8.48
CA SER A 98 2.32 8.85 -9.36
C SER A 98 3.17 7.77 -10.06
N VAL A 99 2.77 6.50 -9.89
CA VAL A 99 3.34 5.25 -10.39
C VAL A 99 2.92 4.97 -11.84
N ALA A 100 1.94 5.70 -12.38
CA ALA A 100 1.81 5.85 -13.82
C ALA A 100 2.93 6.71 -14.47
N ARG A 101 4.10 6.84 -13.84
CA ARG A 101 5.31 7.32 -14.53
C ARG A 101 5.90 6.16 -15.33
N PRO A 102 5.78 6.17 -16.66
CA PRO A 102 6.22 5.07 -17.51
C PRO A 102 7.72 4.79 -17.32
N THR A 103 8.08 3.52 -17.28
CA THR A 103 9.45 2.99 -17.15
C THR A 103 10.35 3.23 -18.37
N VAL A 104 9.98 4.10 -19.30
CA VAL A 104 10.80 4.40 -20.47
C VAL A 104 11.27 5.85 -20.48
N GLY A 105 12.50 6.00 -19.97
CA GLY A 105 13.59 6.75 -20.58
C GLY A 105 13.41 8.26 -20.74
N ILE A 106 14.03 9.03 -19.84
CA ILE A 106 15.10 9.96 -20.20
C ILE A 106 16.03 10.06 -18.99
N ARG A 107 17.32 9.97 -19.29
CA ARG A 107 18.48 10.11 -18.42
C ARG A 107 18.29 11.23 -17.39
N ARG A 108 18.31 10.90 -16.09
CA ARG A 108 19.30 11.37 -15.10
C ARG A 108 18.86 11.07 -13.65
N THR A 109 19.77 10.35 -12.99
CA THR A 109 20.20 10.46 -11.58
C THR A 109 19.22 10.03 -10.49
N SER A 110 19.54 8.85 -9.92
CA SER A 110 19.33 8.44 -8.52
C SER A 110 17.93 8.64 -7.93
N ILE A 111 17.14 7.56 -7.93
CA ILE A 111 15.84 7.47 -7.24
C ILE A 111 15.92 7.76 -5.73
N TRP A 112 17.10 7.66 -5.11
CA TRP A 112 17.25 7.85 -3.66
C TRP A 112 18.18 8.99 -3.24
N GLY A 113 18.70 9.81 -4.15
CA GLY A 113 19.48 11.00 -3.81
C GLY A 113 20.69 10.83 -2.87
N LEU A 114 21.11 9.60 -2.55
CA LEU A 114 22.23 9.34 -1.64
C LEU A 114 23.56 9.60 -2.34
N ARG A 115 24.24 10.66 -1.89
CA ARG A 115 25.70 10.67 -1.72
C ARG A 115 25.99 10.60 -0.23
#